data_AF-A0A7C3YM65-F1
#
_entry.id   AF-A0A7C3YM65-F1
#
_cell.length_a   1.000
_cell.length_b   1.000
_cell.length_c   1.000
_cell.angle_alpha   90.00
_cell.angle_beta   90.00
_cell.angle_gamma   90.00
#
_symmetry.space_group_name_H-M   'P 1'
#
loop_
_entity.id
_entity.type
_entity.pdbx_description
1 polymer ?
#
loop_
_entity_poly.entity_id
_entity_poly.type
_entity_poly.pdbx_seq_one_letter_code
_entity_poly.pdbx_strand_id
1 'polypeptide(L)'
;MRIFFLCFFVFSFFISFLFASDQISSESTNKGQVEVSANQNIASMEKEISDLKAKIKELESKIDQLTKLVETLIAQQKNAKQTSELEKANVQTVNKTEEKPEFVYVSKSGKKYHKQDCRFLVGEPIRMTIEEAKKKKLEPCKFCFPESETDKTKKENNKK
;
A
#
# COMPACT_ATOMS: atom_id res chain seq x y z
N MET A 1 -52.68 42.42 68.78
CA MET A 1 -51.82 41.23 69.06
C MET A 1 -51.86 40.14 67.99
N ARG A 2 -53.02 39.82 67.37
CA ARG A 2 -53.09 38.78 66.31
C ARG A 2 -52.48 39.17 64.95
N ILE A 3 -52.57 40.45 64.55
CA ILE A 3 -51.96 40.96 63.31
C ILE A 3 -50.41 40.93 63.36
N PHE A 4 -49.82 41.23 64.53
CA PHE A 4 -48.37 41.22 64.70
C PHE A 4 -47.77 39.82 64.58
N PHE A 5 -48.47 38.79 65.06
CA PHE A 5 -48.05 37.39 64.92
C PHE A 5 -48.12 36.89 63.47
N LEU A 6 -49.15 37.30 62.72
CA LEU A 6 -49.26 36.96 61.30
C LEU A 6 -48.14 37.61 60.48
N CYS A 7 -47.86 38.90 60.71
CA CYS A 7 -46.76 39.60 60.04
C CYS A 7 -45.39 39.00 60.38
N PHE A 8 -45.17 38.54 61.61
CA PHE A 8 -43.92 37.88 61.98
C PHE A 8 -43.74 36.51 61.28
N PHE A 9 -44.83 35.76 61.10
CA PHE A 9 -44.81 34.47 60.41
C PHE A 9 -44.55 34.62 58.90
N VAL A 10 -45.18 35.58 58.22
CA VAL A 10 -44.87 35.86 56.80
C VAL A 10 -43.48 36.46 56.63
N PHE A 11 -43.01 37.30 57.55
CA PHE A 11 -41.65 37.85 57.49
C PHE A 11 -40.57 36.77 57.73
N SER A 12 -40.80 35.83 58.66
CA SER A 12 -39.94 34.65 58.84
C SER A 12 -39.93 33.71 57.63
N PHE A 13 -41.07 33.52 56.97
CA PHE A 13 -41.14 32.77 55.70
C PHE A 13 -40.41 33.50 54.57
N PHE A 14 -40.54 34.82 54.47
CA PHE A 14 -39.84 35.63 53.47
C PHE A 14 -38.32 35.69 53.70
N ILE A 15 -37.85 35.77 54.96
CA ILE A 15 -36.42 35.69 55.29
C ILE A 15 -35.87 34.30 54.95
N SER A 16 -36.64 33.24 55.18
CA SER A 16 -36.28 31.87 54.79
C SER A 16 -36.19 31.71 53.26
N PHE A 17 -37.02 32.43 52.50
CA PHE A 17 -36.99 32.43 51.03
C PHE A 17 -35.85 33.28 50.46
N LEU A 18 -35.48 34.37 51.14
CA LEU A 18 -34.36 35.25 50.76
C LEU A 18 -32.98 34.63 50.99
N PHE A 19 -32.84 33.73 51.98
CA PHE A 19 -31.59 32.97 52.19
C PHE A 19 -31.48 31.69 51.34
N ALA A 20 -32.56 31.26 50.67
CA ALA A 20 -32.56 30.09 49.79
C ALA A 20 -32.15 30.41 48.33
N SER A 21 -31.90 31.68 48.00
CA SER A 21 -31.57 32.09 46.62
C SER A 21 -30.07 32.08 46.29
N ASP A 22 -29.18 31.77 47.24
CA ASP A 22 -27.73 31.82 47.00
C ASP A 22 -27.04 30.45 46.98
N GLN A 23 -27.80 29.35 46.82
CA GLN A 23 -27.20 28.01 46.66
C GLN A 23 -27.85 27.15 45.56
N ILE A 24 -28.05 27.73 44.38
CA ILE A 24 -28.10 26.95 43.13
C ILE A 24 -27.28 27.67 42.07
N SER A 25 -25.95 27.65 42.25
CA SER A 25 -25.00 27.78 41.13
C SER A 25 -23.90 26.72 41.29
N SER A 26 -24.32 25.47 41.37
CA SER A 26 -23.45 24.32 41.18
C SER A 26 -24.22 23.20 40.48
N GLU A 27 -24.93 23.55 39.41
CA GLU A 27 -25.48 22.56 38.49
C GLU A 27 -24.47 22.27 37.37
N SER A 28 -23.99 21.04 37.38
CA SER A 28 -23.18 20.34 36.38
C SER A 28 -21.68 20.64 36.33
N THR A 29 -20.96 19.96 37.23
CA THR A 29 -19.69 19.31 36.88
C THR A 29 -19.90 18.29 35.75
N ASN A 30 -20.20 18.75 34.54
CA ASN A 30 -20.09 17.93 33.32
C ASN A 30 -19.86 18.74 32.03
N LYS A 31 -19.58 20.05 32.10
CA LYS A 31 -19.13 20.80 30.92
C LYS A 31 -17.59 20.86 30.83
N GLY A 32 -16.91 21.04 31.96
CA GLY A 32 -15.44 21.10 32.01
C GLY A 32 -14.72 19.76 31.76
N GLN A 33 -15.29 18.61 32.14
CA GLN A 33 -14.63 17.32 31.93
C GLN A 33 -14.68 16.84 30.48
N VAL A 34 -15.73 17.22 29.74
CA VAL A 34 -15.87 16.95 28.30
C VAL A 34 -14.99 17.89 27.48
N GLU A 35 -14.91 19.17 27.87
CA GLU A 35 -14.05 20.17 27.19
C GLU A 35 -12.55 19.89 27.37
N VAL A 36 -12.10 19.42 28.53
CA VAL A 36 -10.67 19.16 28.78
C VAL A 36 -10.17 17.92 28.00
N SER A 37 -10.94 16.84 27.93
CA SER A 37 -10.57 15.66 27.15
C SER A 37 -10.63 15.90 25.64
N ALA A 38 -11.64 16.64 25.16
CA ALA A 38 -11.70 17.04 23.76
C ALA A 38 -10.51 17.94 23.36
N ASN A 39 -10.10 18.87 24.21
CA ASN A 39 -8.98 19.78 23.93
C ASN A 39 -7.62 19.06 23.89
N GLN A 40 -7.40 18.07 24.76
CA GLN A 40 -6.20 17.23 24.71
C GLN A 40 -6.13 16.39 23.43
N ASN A 41 -7.27 15.83 23.00
CA ASN A 41 -7.35 15.07 21.75
C ASN A 41 -7.14 15.97 20.53
N ILE A 42 -7.67 17.19 20.53
CA ILE A 42 -7.47 18.17 19.46
C ILE A 42 -5.98 18.51 19.31
N ALA A 43 -5.28 18.83 20.40
CA ALA A 43 -3.85 19.12 20.35
C ALA A 43 -3.00 17.94 19.83
N SER A 44 -3.37 16.70 20.21
CA SER A 44 -2.71 15.49 19.69
C SER A 44 -2.92 15.33 18.19
N MET A 45 -4.16 15.51 17.72
CA MET A 45 -4.49 15.43 16.30
C MET A 45 -3.83 16.55 15.48
N GLU A 46 -3.75 17.77 16.02
CA GLU A 46 -3.06 18.90 15.38
C GLU A 46 -1.57 18.61 15.16
N LYS A 47 -0.92 17.97 16.13
CA LYS A 47 0.48 17.53 16.00
C LYS A 47 0.62 16.48 14.88
N GLU A 48 -0.25 15.48 14.85
CA GLU A 48 -0.25 14.47 13.79
C GLU A 48 -0.50 15.08 12.40
N ILE A 49 -1.42 16.04 12.29
CA ILE A 49 -1.68 16.78 11.05
C ILE A 49 -0.44 17.55 10.59
N SER A 50 0.29 18.18 11.52
CA SER A 50 1.54 18.88 11.21
C SER A 50 2.62 17.92 10.71
N ASP A 51 2.80 16.78 11.38
CA ASP A 51 3.78 15.77 11.01
C ASP A 51 3.43 15.12 9.65
N LEU A 52 2.15 14.84 9.40
CA LEU A 52 1.67 14.33 8.12
C LEU A 52 1.88 15.36 6.99
N LYS A 53 1.62 16.65 7.26
CA LYS A 53 1.87 17.73 6.29
C LYS A 53 3.35 17.84 5.92
N ALA A 54 4.25 17.67 6.90
CA ALA A 54 5.69 17.63 6.64
C ALA A 54 6.09 16.44 5.76
N LYS A 55 5.53 15.25 6.03
CA LYS A 55 5.77 14.05 5.21
C LYS A 55 5.24 14.20 3.78
N ILE A 56 4.07 14.83 3.60
CA ILE A 56 3.52 15.13 2.27
C ILE A 56 4.49 16.01 1.48
N LYS A 57 4.98 17.08 2.09
CA LYS A 57 5.98 17.97 1.46
C LYS A 57 7.27 17.24 1.10
N GLU A 58 7.72 16.30 1.93
CA GLU A 58 8.89 15.48 1.64
C GLU A 58 8.65 14.54 0.45
N LEU A 59 7.48 13.91 0.39
CA LEU A 59 7.10 13.03 -0.72
C LEU A 59 6.98 13.79 -2.04
N GLU A 60 6.43 15.01 -2.03
CA GLU A 60 6.38 15.90 -3.19
C GLU A 60 7.79 16.18 -3.75
N SER A 61 8.75 16.50 -2.88
CA SER A 61 10.15 16.70 -3.28
C SER A 61 10.77 15.43 -3.90
N LYS A 62 10.44 14.24 -3.37
CA LYS A 62 10.91 12.96 -3.93
C LYS A 62 10.30 12.69 -5.31
N ILE A 63 9.04 13.05 -5.54
CA ILE A 63 8.38 12.92 -6.85
C ILE A 63 9.09 13.81 -7.89
N ASP A 64 9.43 15.05 -7.54
CA ASP A 64 10.16 15.96 -8.42
C ASP A 64 11.55 15.42 -8.79
N GLN A 65 12.25 14.84 -7.83
CA GLN A 65 13.56 14.22 -8.06
C GLN A 65 13.46 13.00 -8.97
N LEU A 66 12.51 12.10 -8.71
CA LEU A 66 12.29 10.92 -9.54
C LEU A 66 11.88 11.29 -10.96
N THR A 67 11.07 12.34 -11.13
CA THR A 67 10.66 12.83 -12.46
C THR A 67 11.87 13.28 -13.28
N LYS A 68 12.77 14.07 -12.69
CA LYS A 68 14.03 14.50 -13.32
C LYS A 68 14.96 13.32 -13.67
N LEU A 69 15.01 12.30 -12.81
CA LEU A 69 15.78 11.08 -13.08
C LEU A 69 15.21 10.30 -14.27
N VAL A 70 13.88 10.20 -14.39
CA VAL A 70 13.24 9.53 -15.52
C VAL A 70 13.51 10.28 -16.83
N GLU A 71 13.41 11.60 -16.84
CA GLU A 71 13.72 12.42 -18.02
C GLU A 71 15.17 12.24 -18.50
N THR A 72 16.12 12.23 -17.57
CA THR A 72 17.55 12.02 -17.87
C THR A 72 17.82 10.61 -18.37
N LEU A 73 17.20 9.57 -17.79
CA LEU A 73 17.32 8.19 -18.28
C LEU A 73 16.71 8.02 -19.68
N ILE A 74 15.56 8.64 -19.96
CA ILE A 74 14.94 8.63 -21.29
C ILE A 74 15.86 9.30 -22.31
N ALA A 75 16.49 10.42 -21.96
CA ALA A 75 17.47 11.09 -22.82
C ALA A 75 18.70 10.20 -23.07
N GLN A 76 19.19 9.48 -22.07
CA GLN A 76 20.31 8.54 -22.20
C GLN A 76 19.97 7.32 -23.06
N GLN A 77 18.75 6.78 -22.96
CA GLN A 77 18.28 5.67 -23.79
C GLN A 77 18.19 6.03 -25.27
N LYS A 78 17.84 7.28 -25.59
CA LYS A 78 17.84 7.78 -26.98
C LYS A 78 19.26 7.85 -27.56
N ASN A 79 20.25 8.19 -26.75
CA ASN A 79 21.66 8.22 -27.16
C ASN A 79 22.31 6.82 -27.28
N ALA A 80 21.77 5.78 -26.62
CA ALA A 80 22.24 4.40 -26.76
C ALA A 80 21.66 3.67 -27.99
N LYS A 81 20.59 4.20 -28.60
CA LYS A 81 19.98 3.62 -29.81
C LYS A 81 20.59 4.15 -31.12
N GLN A 82 21.24 5.31 -31.09
CA GLN A 82 21.91 5.92 -32.26
C GLN A 82 23.34 5.41 -32.53
N THR A 83 23.73 4.26 -31.96
CA THR A 83 24.94 3.51 -32.36
C THR A 83 24.60 2.14 -32.96
N SER A 84 23.44 2.00 -33.60
CA SER A 84 23.06 0.79 -34.34
C SER A 84 22.15 1.03 -35.57
N GLU A 85 22.23 2.21 -36.19
CA GLU A 85 21.39 2.60 -37.35
C GLU A 85 22.21 2.99 -38.62
N LEU A 86 23.45 2.51 -38.75
CA LEU A 86 24.24 2.56 -39.99
C LEU A 86 24.91 1.22 -40.26
N GLU A 87 24.11 0.18 -40.56
CA GLU A 87 24.49 -0.99 -41.38
C GLU A 87 23.39 -2.06 -41.26
N LYS A 88 22.34 -1.95 -42.07
CA LYS A 88 21.58 -3.11 -42.58
C LYS A 88 20.62 -2.70 -43.68
N ALA A 89 21.21 -2.28 -44.80
CA ALA A 89 20.56 -2.41 -46.10
C ALA A 89 20.94 -3.79 -46.67
N ASN A 90 20.16 -4.84 -46.36
CA ASN A 90 19.75 -5.85 -47.36
C ASN A 90 18.71 -6.85 -46.76
N VAL A 91 17.45 -6.61 -47.11
CA VAL A 91 16.32 -7.52 -47.34
C VAL A 91 16.43 -8.97 -46.81
N GLN A 92 15.63 -9.32 -45.79
CA GLN A 92 14.57 -10.34 -45.92
C GLN A 92 13.64 -10.41 -44.68
N THR A 93 12.37 -10.29 -44.99
CA THR A 93 11.13 -10.44 -44.23
C THR A 93 11.11 -11.58 -43.21
N VAL A 94 11.02 -11.30 -41.91
CA VAL A 94 10.23 -12.09 -40.93
C VAL A 94 9.84 -11.19 -39.74
N ASN A 95 8.54 -11.16 -39.42
CA ASN A 95 7.93 -10.42 -38.32
C ASN A 95 8.65 -10.65 -36.97
N LYS A 96 9.31 -9.63 -36.42
CA LYS A 96 9.74 -9.61 -35.02
C LYS A 96 8.70 -8.86 -34.21
N THR A 97 7.67 -9.60 -33.79
CA THR A 97 6.72 -9.19 -32.77
C THR A 97 7.50 -8.74 -31.54
N GLU A 98 7.12 -7.59 -30.98
CA GLU A 98 7.58 -7.12 -29.68
C GLU A 98 7.34 -8.22 -28.64
N GLU A 99 8.41 -8.92 -28.24
CA GLU A 99 8.35 -10.04 -27.30
C GLU A 99 7.98 -9.51 -25.92
N LYS A 100 6.68 -9.50 -25.63
CA LYS A 100 6.20 -9.41 -24.25
C LYS A 100 6.84 -10.55 -23.47
N PRO A 101 7.41 -10.29 -22.28
CA PRO A 101 8.01 -11.34 -21.48
C PRO A 101 6.95 -12.40 -21.17
N GLU A 102 7.19 -13.63 -21.61
CA GLU A 102 6.33 -14.77 -21.30
C GLU A 102 6.60 -15.22 -19.86
N PHE A 103 5.53 -15.25 -19.05
CA PHE A 103 5.58 -15.58 -17.64
C PHE A 103 5.14 -17.03 -17.39
N VAL A 104 5.83 -17.69 -16.48
CA VAL A 104 5.55 -19.06 -16.04
C VAL A 104 5.41 -19.11 -14.52
N TYR A 105 4.80 -20.19 -14.04
CA TYR A 105 4.47 -20.39 -12.64
C TYR A 105 5.17 -21.61 -12.07
N VAL A 106 5.71 -21.49 -10.86
CA VAL A 106 6.43 -22.56 -10.17
C VAL A 106 5.83 -22.73 -8.78
N SER A 107 5.56 -23.97 -8.37
CA SER A 107 5.14 -24.26 -6.98
C SER A 107 6.31 -24.08 -6.01
N LYS A 108 6.07 -23.76 -4.73
CA LYS A 108 7.12 -23.54 -3.70
C LYS A 108 8.24 -24.60 -3.66
N SER A 109 7.91 -25.88 -3.88
CA SER A 109 8.88 -27.00 -3.87
C SER A 109 9.19 -27.56 -5.27
N GLY A 110 8.67 -26.92 -6.32
CA GLY A 110 8.67 -27.47 -7.67
C GLY A 110 10.02 -27.36 -8.35
N LYS A 111 10.48 -28.47 -8.95
CA LYS A 111 11.60 -28.46 -9.92
C LYS A 111 11.14 -28.11 -11.33
N LYS A 112 9.84 -27.88 -11.51
CA LYS A 112 9.20 -27.69 -12.81
C LYS A 112 8.44 -26.38 -12.88
N TYR A 113 8.43 -25.77 -14.06
CA TYR A 113 7.59 -24.62 -14.36
C TYR A 113 6.36 -25.02 -15.18
N HIS A 114 5.28 -24.30 -14.94
CA HIS A 114 3.93 -24.60 -15.37
C HIS A 114 3.27 -23.36 -15.98
N LYS A 115 2.19 -23.58 -16.75
CA LYS A 115 1.20 -22.55 -17.06
C LYS A 115 0.32 -22.28 -15.83
N GLN A 116 -0.34 -21.12 -15.79
CA GLN A 116 -1.18 -20.70 -14.67
C GLN A 116 -2.26 -21.75 -14.32
N ASP A 117 -2.89 -22.33 -15.34
CA ASP A 117 -4.03 -23.24 -15.17
C ASP A 117 -3.62 -24.72 -15.16
N CYS A 118 -2.38 -25.03 -14.78
CA CYS A 118 -1.93 -26.41 -14.73
C CYS A 118 -2.56 -27.16 -13.54
N ARG A 119 -3.22 -28.28 -13.81
CA ARG A 119 -3.78 -29.18 -12.77
C ARG A 119 -2.75 -29.67 -11.74
N PHE A 120 -1.48 -29.72 -12.11
CA PHE A 120 -0.38 -30.17 -11.23
C PHE A 120 0.27 -29.02 -10.46
N LEU A 121 -0.13 -27.77 -10.72
CA LEU A 121 0.32 -26.62 -9.94
C LEU A 121 -0.49 -26.57 -8.65
N VAL A 122 0.06 -27.19 -7.60
CA VAL A 122 -0.60 -27.29 -6.28
C VAL A 122 -0.01 -26.27 -5.31
N GLY A 123 -0.88 -25.62 -4.55
CA GLY A 123 -0.52 -24.64 -3.54
C GLY A 123 -0.37 -23.23 -4.10
N GLU A 124 0.46 -22.42 -3.46
CA GLU A 124 0.71 -21.03 -3.86
C GLU A 124 1.76 -20.95 -4.99
N PRO A 125 1.37 -20.49 -6.20
CA PRO A 125 2.28 -20.41 -7.33
C PRO A 125 3.11 -19.12 -7.31
N ILE A 126 4.38 -19.25 -7.67
CA ILE A 126 5.34 -18.13 -7.80
C ILE A 126 5.49 -17.82 -9.29
N ARG A 127 5.13 -16.59 -9.68
CA ARG A 127 5.30 -16.09 -11.06
C ARG A 127 6.76 -15.72 -11.31
N MET A 128 7.33 -16.19 -12.42
CA MET A 128 8.68 -15.83 -12.88
C MET A 128 8.75 -15.82 -14.41
N THR A 129 9.82 -15.27 -14.97
CA THR A 129 10.04 -15.29 -16.43
C THR A 129 10.57 -16.65 -16.90
N ILE A 130 10.33 -17.02 -18.17
CA ILE A 130 10.91 -18.26 -18.74
C ILE A 130 12.44 -18.27 -18.61
N GLU A 131 13.09 -17.13 -18.81
CA GLU A 131 14.54 -16.99 -18.73
C GLU A 131 15.07 -17.22 -17.30
N GLU A 132 14.35 -16.74 -16.28
CA GLU A 132 14.67 -17.05 -14.88
C GLU A 132 14.48 -18.53 -14.55
N ALA A 133 13.42 -19.17 -15.07
CA ALA A 133 13.19 -20.59 -14.88
C ALA A 133 14.33 -21.44 -15.49
N LYS A 134 14.78 -21.10 -16.70
CA LYS A 134 15.94 -21.71 -17.36
C LYS A 134 17.23 -21.51 -16.56
N LYS A 135 17.49 -20.28 -16.06
CA LYS A 135 18.65 -19.98 -15.21
C LYS A 135 18.65 -20.81 -13.91
N LYS A 136 17.47 -21.05 -13.34
CA LYS A 136 17.27 -21.91 -12.16
C LYS A 136 17.30 -23.41 -12.49
N LYS A 137 17.55 -23.78 -13.76
CA LYS A 137 17.57 -25.17 -14.24
C LYS A 137 16.28 -25.93 -13.92
N LEU A 138 15.15 -25.23 -13.99
CA LEU A 138 13.83 -25.83 -13.81
C LEU A 138 13.40 -26.49 -15.13
N GLU A 139 12.80 -27.66 -15.02
CA GLU A 139 12.31 -28.40 -16.17
C GLU A 139 10.90 -27.93 -16.57
N PRO A 140 10.55 -27.95 -17.87
CA PRO A 140 9.17 -27.71 -18.28
C PRO A 140 8.24 -28.83 -17.78
N CYS A 141 7.03 -28.46 -17.38
CA CYS A 141 5.97 -29.45 -17.21
C CYS A 141 5.54 -30.01 -18.58
N LYS A 142 5.68 -31.33 -18.77
CA LYS A 142 5.30 -32.05 -20.00
C LYS A 142 3.86 -31.77 -20.47
N PHE A 143 2.94 -31.59 -19.52
CA PHE A 143 1.53 -31.28 -19.82
C PHE A 143 1.31 -29.83 -20.23
N CYS A 144 2.13 -28.89 -19.73
CA CYS A 144 2.04 -27.48 -20.08
C CYS A 144 2.79 -27.15 -21.37
N PHE A 145 3.90 -27.86 -21.61
CA PHE A 145 4.86 -27.60 -22.67
C PHE A 145 5.26 -28.93 -23.35
N PRO A 146 4.35 -29.58 -24.09
CA PRO A 146 4.62 -30.87 -24.72
C PRO A 146 5.72 -30.83 -25.78
N GLU A 147 5.97 -29.67 -26.39
CA GLU A 147 6.97 -29.48 -27.44
C GLU A 147 8.39 -29.18 -26.90
N SER A 148 8.55 -29.09 -25.59
CA SER A 148 9.82 -28.70 -24.96
C SER A 148 10.77 -29.87 -24.63
N GLU A 149 10.41 -31.10 -25.03
CA GLU A 149 11.25 -32.29 -24.84
C GLU A 149 12.13 -32.58 -26.06
N THR A 150 13.35 -32.03 -26.09
CA THR A 150 14.56 -32.80 -26.43
C THR A 150 15.80 -32.08 -25.89
N ASP A 151 16.19 -32.38 -24.66
CA ASP A 151 17.60 -32.27 -24.25
C ASP A 151 18.36 -33.42 -24.93
N LYS A 152 19.12 -33.07 -25.97
CA LYS A 152 20.06 -33.95 -26.67
C LYS A 152 21.32 -34.19 -25.82
N THR A 153 21.20 -34.78 -24.63
CA THR A 153 22.40 -35.21 -23.90
C THR A 153 22.10 -36.32 -22.89
N LYS A 154 22.06 -37.58 -23.37
CA LYS A 154 22.55 -38.81 -22.70
C LYS A 154 21.97 -40.07 -23.38
N LYS A 155 22.62 -40.54 -24.45
CA LYS A 155 22.67 -41.97 -24.86
C LYS A 155 23.65 -42.18 -26.03
N GLU A 156 24.88 -41.73 -25.84
CA GLU A 156 26.05 -42.39 -26.43
C GLU A 156 26.90 -42.86 -25.26
N ASN A 157 27.54 -44.02 -25.38
CA ASN A 157 28.11 -44.85 -24.31
C ASN A 157 27.08 -45.80 -23.68
N ASN A 158 26.74 -46.89 -24.37
CA ASN A 158 27.37 -48.19 -24.12
C ASN A 158 26.66 -49.29 -24.93
N LYS A 159 27.25 -49.68 -26.06
CA LYS A 159 27.16 -51.06 -26.57
C LYS A 159 28.39 -51.32 -27.42
N LYS A 160 29.42 -51.80 -26.73
CA LYS A 160 30.54 -52.55 -27.31
C LYS A 160 30.03 -53.91 -27.78
#